data_AF-A0A3N5T734-F1
#
_entry.id   AF-A0A3N5T734-F1
#
_cell.length_a   1.000
_cell.length_b   1.000
_cell.length_c   1.000
_cell.angle_alpha   90.00
_cell.angle_beta   90.00
_cell.angle_gamma   90.00
#
_symmetry.space_group_name_H-M   'P 1'
#
loop_
_entity.id
_entity.type
_entity.pdbx_description
1 polymer ?
#
loop_
_entity_poly.entity_id
_entity_poly.type
_entity_poly.pdbx_seq_one_letter_code
_entity_poly.pdbx_strand_id
1 'polypeptide(L)'
;MEEKEQFFFTSESVTEGHPDKVSDQISDAILDAIIAQDKNCRVACETLVTTGLAFIAGEITTSTYVEMPQIVRDTIKDIGYNSSQMGFDWQTCSVITSIDHQSLDIAQGVDRGNGLYKEQGAGDQGLMFGYACDETPEMMPLPIMLAHKICRRLAEVRKNGSLDFLRPDGKSQVTVEYENGVPKRIDAVVVAAQHKPDVEYEFLRDAIIKSVIRKILPAEMVDMETRYYINATGRFVV
;
A
#
# COMPACT_ATOMS: atom_id res chain seq x y z
N MET A 1 11.11 -42.35 10.68
CA MET A 1 10.37 -41.39 9.84
C MET A 1 10.71 -40.04 10.42
N GLU A 2 11.37 -39.17 9.67
CA GLU A 2 11.55 -37.78 10.11
C GLU A 2 10.17 -37.16 10.31
N GLU A 3 9.96 -36.49 11.45
CA GLU A 3 8.73 -35.74 11.70
C GLU A 3 8.58 -34.69 10.60
N LYS A 4 7.42 -34.65 9.96
CA LYS A 4 7.10 -33.60 8.99
C LYS A 4 6.91 -32.31 9.76
N GLU A 5 7.71 -31.30 9.44
CA GLU A 5 7.52 -29.97 10.01
C GLU A 5 6.32 -29.31 9.34
N GLN A 6 5.30 -28.99 10.13
CA GLN A 6 4.09 -28.31 9.67
C GLN A 6 3.91 -27.02 10.45
N PHE A 7 3.73 -25.91 9.74
CA PHE A 7 3.46 -24.61 10.34
C PHE A 7 2.54 -23.77 9.47
N PHE A 8 1.92 -22.77 10.08
CA PHE A 8 1.08 -21.79 9.39
C PHE A 8 1.80 -20.45 9.38
N PHE A 9 1.92 -19.83 8.21
CA PHE A 9 2.51 -18.51 8.06
C PHE A 9 1.49 -17.54 7.49
N THR A 10 1.47 -16.32 8.01
CA THR A 10 0.49 -15.30 7.64
C THR A 10 1.18 -14.03 7.18
N SER A 11 0.67 -13.44 6.10
CA SER A 11 1.03 -12.09 5.67
C SER A 11 -0.22 -11.29 5.32
N GLU A 12 -0.09 -9.97 5.36
CA GLU A 12 -1.18 -9.05 5.07
C GLU A 12 -0.76 -7.96 4.08
N SER A 13 -1.77 -7.27 3.55
CA SER A 13 -1.60 -6.13 2.66
C SER A 13 -2.80 -5.20 2.81
N VAL A 14 -2.63 -3.97 2.35
CA VAL A 14 -3.67 -2.96 2.28
C VAL A 14 -3.73 -2.37 0.88
N THR A 15 -4.90 -1.85 0.52
CA THR A 15 -5.12 -1.19 -0.77
C THR A 15 -4.46 0.19 -0.82
N GLU A 16 -4.39 0.77 -2.02
CA GLU A 16 -3.99 2.17 -2.24
C GLU A 16 -4.86 3.20 -1.50
N GLY A 17 -6.07 2.81 -1.05
CA GLY A 17 -6.94 3.69 -0.28
C GLY A 17 -6.68 3.68 1.22
N HIS A 18 -5.86 2.77 1.74
CA HIS A 18 -5.53 2.79 3.17
C HIS A 18 -4.82 4.10 3.54
N PRO A 19 -5.18 4.80 4.64
CA PRO A 19 -4.64 6.12 4.95
C PRO A 19 -3.11 6.18 4.95
N ASP A 20 -2.43 5.18 5.52
CA ASP A 20 -0.97 5.13 5.48
C ASP A 20 -0.42 5.01 4.05
N LYS A 21 -1.10 4.26 3.17
CA LYS A 21 -0.73 4.16 1.75
C LYS A 21 -1.13 5.39 0.93
N VAL A 22 -2.14 6.14 1.35
CA VAL A 22 -2.44 7.47 0.80
C VAL A 22 -1.28 8.42 1.10
N SER A 23 -0.78 8.42 2.35
CA SER A 23 0.42 9.17 2.74
C SER A 23 1.63 8.80 1.90
N ASP A 24 1.95 7.50 1.79
CA ASP A 24 3.08 7.02 0.98
C ASP A 24 2.97 7.51 -0.48
N GLN A 25 1.79 7.34 -1.11
CA GLN A 25 1.58 7.74 -2.50
C GLN A 25 1.68 9.25 -2.72
N ILE A 26 1.25 10.07 -1.76
CA ILE A 26 1.38 11.52 -1.85
C ILE A 26 2.86 11.92 -1.77
N SER A 27 3.60 11.36 -0.81
CA SER A 27 5.03 11.61 -0.65
C SER A 27 5.81 11.23 -1.92
N ASP A 28 5.54 10.06 -2.49
CA ASP A 28 6.18 9.59 -3.72
C ASP A 28 5.75 10.40 -4.95
N ALA A 29 4.49 10.85 -5.04
CA ALA A 29 4.04 11.70 -6.14
C ALA A 29 4.74 13.07 -6.15
N ILE A 30 5.01 13.64 -4.98
CA ILE A 30 5.79 14.87 -4.84
C ILE A 30 7.25 14.63 -5.26
N LEU A 31 7.86 13.52 -4.82
CA LEU A 31 9.19 13.10 -5.28
C LEU A 31 9.24 12.97 -6.81
N ASP A 32 8.28 12.28 -7.42
CA ASP A 32 8.21 12.06 -8.87
C ASP A 32 8.12 13.38 -9.64
N ALA A 33 7.30 14.32 -9.18
CA ALA A 33 7.14 15.64 -9.81
C ALA A 33 8.44 16.47 -9.77
N ILE A 34 9.20 16.36 -8.67
CA ILE A 34 10.48 17.06 -8.50
C ILE A 34 11.57 16.39 -9.33
N ILE A 35 11.76 15.07 -9.17
CA ILE A 35 12.84 14.32 -9.83
C ILE A 35 12.66 14.25 -11.35
N ALA A 36 11.44 14.44 -11.85
CA ALA A 36 11.18 14.60 -13.29
C ALA A 36 11.90 15.82 -13.88
N GLN A 37 12.06 16.89 -13.11
CA GLN A 37 12.62 18.17 -13.56
C GLN A 37 14.05 18.41 -13.05
N ASP A 38 14.37 17.92 -11.86
CA ASP A 38 15.68 18.07 -11.23
C ASP A 38 16.21 16.71 -10.76
N LYS A 39 17.13 16.13 -11.54
CA LYS A 39 17.73 14.82 -11.23
C LYS A 39 18.70 14.84 -10.04
N ASN A 40 19.09 16.02 -9.58
CA ASN A 40 19.98 16.18 -8.43
C ASN A 40 19.22 16.58 -7.16
N CYS A 41 17.87 16.58 -7.20
CA CYS A 41 17.06 16.92 -6.05
C CYS A 41 17.32 16.00 -4.86
N ARG A 42 17.06 16.52 -3.66
CA ARG A 42 16.97 15.76 -2.42
C ARG A 42 15.60 15.96 -1.83
N VAL A 43 14.91 14.87 -1.57
CA VAL A 43 13.52 14.89 -1.13
C VAL A 43 13.40 13.94 0.05
N ALA A 44 13.09 14.50 1.22
CA ALA A 44 12.57 13.79 2.37
C ALA A 44 11.17 14.37 2.63
N CYS A 45 10.17 13.85 1.92
CA CYS A 45 8.81 14.36 1.95
C CYS A 45 7.94 13.45 2.82
N GLU A 46 7.45 13.98 3.92
CA GLU A 46 6.58 13.28 4.86
C GLU A 46 5.14 13.75 4.68
N THR A 47 4.21 12.80 4.71
CA THR A 47 2.77 13.10 4.58
C THR A 47 2.00 12.54 5.76
N LEU A 48 1.28 13.41 6.46
CA LEU A 48 0.24 13.03 7.42
C LEU A 48 -1.14 13.24 6.78
N VAL A 49 -1.95 12.19 6.72
CA VAL A 49 -3.35 12.29 6.35
C VAL A 49 -4.27 12.05 7.55
N THR A 50 -5.33 12.85 7.63
CA THR A 50 -6.41 12.66 8.61
C THR A 50 -7.72 13.25 8.06
N THR A 51 -8.77 13.26 8.86
CA THR A 51 -10.10 13.72 8.43
C THR A 51 -10.04 15.15 7.88
N GLY A 52 -10.24 15.29 6.58
CA GLY A 52 -10.27 16.58 5.90
C GLY A 52 -8.91 17.30 5.77
N LEU A 53 -7.78 16.64 6.03
CA LEU A 53 -6.45 17.24 5.98
C LEU A 53 -5.41 16.30 5.37
N ALA A 54 -4.62 16.83 4.43
CA ALA A 54 -3.30 16.33 4.07
C ALA A 54 -2.24 17.37 4.47
N PHE A 55 -1.33 16.98 5.36
CA PHE A 55 -0.23 17.83 5.85
C PHE A 55 1.09 17.29 5.31
N ILE A 56 1.78 18.11 4.52
CA ILE A 56 3.05 17.79 3.88
C ILE A 56 4.17 18.49 4.65
N ALA A 57 5.19 17.73 5.06
CA ALA A 57 6.32 18.20 5.85
C ALA A 57 7.65 17.60 5.36
N GLY A 58 8.76 18.07 5.93
CA GLY A 58 10.09 17.52 5.69
C GLY A 58 11.00 18.46 4.92
N GLU A 59 12.08 17.92 4.38
CA GLU A 59 13.18 18.68 3.79
C GLU A 59 13.33 18.42 2.29
N ILE A 60 13.26 19.48 1.49
CA ILE A 60 13.39 19.42 0.04
C ILE A 60 14.43 20.43 -0.44
N THR A 61 15.46 19.90 -1.12
CA THR A 61 16.46 20.69 -1.82
C THR A 61 16.36 20.42 -3.30
N THR A 62 15.89 21.41 -4.06
CA THR A 62 15.73 21.32 -5.51
C THR A 62 15.82 22.71 -6.15
N SER A 63 16.13 22.74 -7.44
CA SER A 63 16.11 23.93 -8.30
C SER A 63 14.77 24.15 -9.02
N THR A 64 13.80 23.23 -8.86
CA THR A 64 12.48 23.34 -9.50
C THR A 64 11.38 23.78 -8.53
N TYR A 65 10.26 24.24 -9.09
CA TYR A 65 9.02 24.48 -8.38
C TYR A 65 7.99 23.40 -8.77
N VAL A 66 7.27 22.88 -7.79
CA VAL A 66 6.13 21.99 -7.99
C VAL A 66 4.93 22.53 -7.20
N GLU A 67 3.74 22.44 -7.81
CA GLU A 67 2.49 22.78 -7.13
C GLU A 67 2.05 21.58 -6.28
N MET A 68 2.53 21.53 -5.02
CA MET A 68 2.24 20.44 -4.09
C MET A 68 0.75 20.29 -3.77
N PRO A 69 -0.01 21.35 -3.39
CA PRO A 69 -1.46 21.24 -3.25
C PRO A 69 -2.19 20.55 -4.40
N GLN A 70 -1.84 20.84 -5.66
CA GLN A 70 -2.45 20.23 -6.82
C GLN A 70 -2.05 18.77 -6.97
N ILE A 71 -0.76 18.44 -6.80
CA ILE A 71 -0.27 17.05 -6.82
C ILE A 71 -1.00 16.21 -5.77
N VAL A 72 -1.07 16.70 -4.53
CA VAL A 72 -1.79 16.03 -3.42
C VAL A 72 -3.24 15.75 -3.79
N ARG A 73 -3.95 16.74 -4.35
CA ARG A 73 -5.35 16.59 -4.76
C ARG A 73 -5.52 15.58 -5.89
N ASP A 74 -4.65 15.62 -6.89
CA ASP A 74 -4.70 14.68 -8.02
C ASP A 74 -4.39 13.25 -7.56
N THR A 75 -3.43 13.05 -6.67
CA THR A 75 -3.14 11.75 -6.05
C THR A 75 -4.36 11.21 -5.29
N ILE A 76 -4.99 12.02 -4.42
CA ILE A 76 -6.18 11.61 -3.66
C ILE A 76 -7.35 11.26 -4.60
N LYS A 77 -7.51 12.04 -5.67
CA LYS A 77 -8.52 11.82 -6.71
C LYS A 77 -8.30 10.52 -7.47
N ASP A 78 -7.07 10.21 -7.85
CA ASP A 78 -6.70 9.00 -8.59
C ASP A 78 -6.82 7.72 -7.75
N ILE A 79 -6.58 7.83 -6.45
CA ILE A 79 -6.90 6.77 -5.47
C ILE A 79 -8.43 6.54 -5.43
N GLY A 80 -9.22 7.60 -5.59
CA GLY A 80 -10.68 7.52 -5.74
C GLY A 80 -11.48 8.11 -4.59
N TYR A 81 -10.85 8.91 -3.72
CA TYR A 81 -11.54 9.66 -2.67
C TYR A 81 -12.18 10.93 -3.24
N ASN A 82 -13.39 10.78 -3.79
CA ASN A 82 -14.10 11.80 -4.56
C ASN A 82 -15.40 12.32 -3.91
N SER A 83 -15.62 12.01 -2.63
CA SER A 83 -16.78 12.47 -1.90
C SER A 83 -16.53 12.41 -0.40
N SER A 84 -16.92 13.46 0.31
CA SER A 84 -16.84 13.47 1.79
C SER A 84 -17.64 12.34 2.45
N GLN A 85 -18.57 11.70 1.74
CA GLN A 85 -19.29 10.51 2.22
C GLN A 85 -18.39 9.28 2.40
N MET A 86 -17.17 9.30 1.86
CA MET A 86 -16.16 8.22 1.99
C MET A 86 -15.15 8.49 3.12
N GLY A 87 -15.37 9.54 3.93
CA GLY A 87 -14.47 10.00 4.98
C GLY A 87 -13.35 10.92 4.51
N PHE A 88 -13.09 11.02 3.20
CA PHE A 88 -12.06 11.87 2.62
C PHE A 88 -12.41 12.27 1.17
N ASP A 89 -12.00 13.48 0.76
CA ASP A 89 -12.41 14.08 -0.51
C ASP A 89 -11.34 15.04 -1.04
N TRP A 90 -10.84 14.75 -2.25
CA TRP A 90 -9.82 15.56 -2.92
C TRP A 90 -10.25 17.01 -3.15
N GLN A 91 -11.55 17.31 -3.27
CA GLN A 91 -12.04 18.66 -3.52
C GLN A 91 -12.09 19.50 -2.24
N THR A 92 -12.46 18.89 -1.12
CA THR A 92 -12.77 19.61 0.12
C THR A 92 -11.70 19.50 1.19
N CYS A 93 -10.74 18.58 1.06
CA CYS A 93 -9.65 18.47 2.02
C CYS A 93 -8.77 19.73 2.02
N SER A 94 -8.29 20.09 3.21
CA SER A 94 -7.22 21.07 3.38
C SER A 94 -5.90 20.44 2.98
N VAL A 95 -5.06 21.21 2.29
CA VAL A 95 -3.66 20.83 2.05
C VAL A 95 -2.78 21.86 2.71
N ILE A 96 -1.93 21.43 3.63
CA ILE A 96 -0.99 22.28 4.37
C ILE A 96 0.41 21.85 4.02
N THR A 97 1.28 22.80 3.68
CA THR A 97 2.68 22.55 3.35
C THR A 97 3.58 23.23 4.37
N SER A 98 4.50 22.48 4.96
CA SER A 98 5.53 22.95 5.89
C SER A 98 6.87 22.31 5.52
N ILE A 99 7.42 22.73 4.39
CA ILE A 99 8.68 22.23 3.82
C ILE A 99 9.82 23.20 4.14
N ASP A 100 10.96 22.66 4.54
CA ASP A 100 12.22 23.39 4.69
C ASP A 100 13.29 22.86 3.72
N HIS A 101 14.47 23.49 3.68
CA HIS A 101 15.63 22.99 2.96
C HIS A 101 16.41 21.96 3.79
N GLN A 102 17.11 21.04 3.13
CA GLN A 102 17.99 20.10 3.83
C GLN A 102 19.11 20.84 4.59
N SER A 103 19.42 20.39 5.80
CA SER A 103 20.55 20.89 6.59
C SER A 103 21.88 20.79 5.82
N LEU A 104 22.64 21.88 5.80
CA LEU A 104 23.97 21.94 5.18
C LEU A 104 24.97 20.98 5.84
N ASP A 105 24.82 20.72 7.13
CA ASP A 105 25.69 19.79 7.88
C ASP A 105 25.48 18.34 7.42
N ILE A 106 24.23 17.96 7.12
CA ILE A 106 23.89 16.66 6.53
C ILE A 106 24.39 16.61 5.08
N ALA A 107 24.19 17.70 4.33
CA ALA A 107 24.62 17.76 2.94
C ALA A 107 26.12 17.53 2.79
N GLN A 108 26.95 18.07 3.69
CA GLN A 108 28.41 17.88 3.69
C GLN A 108 28.83 16.41 3.82
N GLY A 109 28.13 15.63 4.65
CA GLY A 109 28.43 14.21 4.86
C GLY A 109 28.03 13.30 3.69
N VAL A 110 27.05 13.75 2.90
CA VAL A 110 26.52 13.01 1.73
C VAL A 110 27.21 13.42 0.45
N ASP A 111 27.51 14.71 0.29
CA ASP A 111 28.06 15.29 -0.93
C ASP A 111 29.40 14.70 -1.30
N ARG A 112 29.49 14.24 -2.55
CA ARG A 112 30.73 13.74 -3.13
C ARG A 112 31.83 14.82 -3.05
N GLY A 113 32.90 14.53 -2.33
CA GLY A 113 34.08 15.41 -2.25
C GLY A 113 33.99 16.55 -1.22
N ASN A 114 32.88 16.70 -0.51
CA ASN A 114 32.73 17.69 0.58
C ASN A 114 32.97 17.08 1.98
N GLY A 115 32.92 15.74 2.08
CA GLY A 115 33.23 14.99 3.30
C GLY A 115 34.70 14.53 3.40
N LEU A 116 34.98 13.72 4.43
CA LEU A 116 36.31 13.11 4.63
C LEU A 116 36.72 12.14 3.51
N TYR A 117 35.76 11.69 2.71
CA TYR A 117 35.92 10.74 1.61
C TYR A 117 35.53 11.39 0.27
N LYS A 118 36.07 10.87 -0.84
CA LYS A 118 35.83 11.42 -2.19
C LYS A 118 34.55 10.88 -2.83
N GLU A 119 34.01 9.81 -2.29
CA GLU A 119 32.76 9.16 -2.69
C GLU A 119 31.56 9.79 -1.98
N GLN A 120 30.35 9.52 -2.49
CA GLN A 120 29.10 9.90 -1.82
C GLN A 120 28.90 9.03 -0.57
N GLY A 121 28.62 9.68 0.57
CA GLY A 121 28.29 9.01 1.82
C GLY A 121 26.84 8.53 1.89
N ALA A 122 26.53 7.65 2.84
CA ALA A 122 25.15 7.32 3.17
C ALA A 122 24.43 8.54 3.78
N GLY A 123 23.14 8.68 3.48
CA GLY A 123 22.31 9.77 4.03
C GLY A 123 22.03 9.65 5.53
N ASP A 124 22.05 8.42 6.04
CA ASP A 124 21.90 8.10 7.46
C ASP A 124 22.51 6.71 7.73
N GLN A 125 22.65 6.36 9.01
CA GLN A 125 22.96 4.99 9.43
C GLN A 125 21.77 4.05 9.19
N GLY A 126 22.02 2.78 8.88
CA GLY A 126 20.94 1.82 8.67
C GLY A 126 21.39 0.38 8.47
N LEU A 127 20.40 -0.52 8.48
CA LEU A 127 20.55 -1.94 8.21
C LEU A 127 19.51 -2.36 7.17
N MET A 128 19.93 -3.08 6.14
CA MET A 128 19.07 -3.49 5.03
C MET A 128 19.11 -5.01 4.87
N PHE A 129 17.94 -5.61 4.63
CA PHE A 129 17.79 -7.02 4.30
C PHE A 129 17.18 -7.15 2.90
N GLY A 130 17.77 -8.02 2.08
CA GLY A 130 17.18 -8.49 0.83
C GLY A 130 16.73 -9.93 1.00
N TYR A 131 15.59 -10.29 0.40
CA TYR A 131 15.05 -11.64 0.45
C TYR A 131 14.51 -12.04 -0.92
N ALA A 132 14.66 -13.33 -1.26
CA ALA A 132 14.05 -13.95 -2.42
C ALA A 132 13.85 -15.45 -2.14
N CYS A 133 12.79 -16.03 -2.69
CA CYS A 133 12.50 -17.48 -2.65
C CYS A 133 11.79 -17.90 -3.93
N ASP A 134 11.79 -19.19 -4.27
CA ASP A 134 11.21 -19.72 -5.50
C ASP A 134 9.73 -20.16 -5.38
N GLU A 135 9.06 -19.81 -4.28
CA GLU A 135 7.63 -20.12 -4.05
C GLU A 135 6.69 -19.51 -5.09
N THR A 136 7.09 -18.41 -5.74
CA THR A 136 6.31 -17.71 -6.76
C THR A 136 7.19 -17.28 -7.96
N PRO A 137 6.62 -17.08 -9.16
CA PRO A 137 7.36 -16.56 -10.31
C PRO A 137 8.02 -15.19 -10.07
N GLU A 138 7.47 -14.39 -9.15
CA GLU A 138 8.00 -13.09 -8.75
C GLU A 138 9.19 -13.19 -7.79
N MET A 139 9.63 -14.40 -7.44
CA MET A 139 10.71 -14.68 -6.47
C MET A 139 10.41 -14.19 -5.04
N MET A 140 9.13 -14.21 -4.66
CA MET A 140 8.61 -13.68 -3.39
C MET A 140 7.83 -14.74 -2.60
N PRO A 141 7.72 -14.62 -1.25
CA PRO A 141 6.94 -15.55 -0.45
C PRO A 141 5.47 -15.56 -0.88
N LEU A 142 4.87 -16.75 -0.97
CA LEU A 142 3.49 -16.89 -1.42
C LEU A 142 2.46 -16.10 -0.58
N PRO A 143 2.53 -16.07 0.78
CA PRO A 143 1.53 -15.39 1.60
C PRO A 143 1.40 -13.89 1.28
N ILE A 144 2.53 -13.18 1.20
CA ILE A 144 2.54 -11.74 0.91
C ILE A 144 2.12 -11.47 -0.54
N MET A 145 2.54 -12.33 -1.48
CA MET A 145 2.14 -12.19 -2.88
C MET A 145 0.64 -12.35 -3.09
N LEU A 146 0.01 -13.31 -2.40
CA LEU A 146 -1.44 -13.47 -2.44
C LEU A 146 -2.17 -12.29 -1.81
N ALA A 147 -1.71 -11.80 -0.66
CA ALA A 147 -2.28 -10.61 -0.01
C ALA A 147 -2.19 -9.37 -0.93
N HIS A 148 -1.03 -9.08 -1.50
CA HIS A 148 -0.86 -7.99 -2.48
C HIS A 148 -1.78 -8.14 -3.69
N LYS A 149 -1.86 -9.34 -4.28
CA LYS A 149 -2.71 -9.59 -5.45
C LYS A 149 -4.20 -9.42 -5.12
N ILE A 150 -4.65 -9.78 -3.90
CA ILE A 150 -6.03 -9.57 -3.44
C ILE A 150 -6.33 -8.07 -3.30
N CYS A 151 -5.46 -7.29 -2.64
CA CYS A 151 -5.65 -5.84 -2.49
C CYS A 151 -5.60 -5.12 -3.85
N ARG A 152 -4.67 -5.50 -4.74
CA ARG A 152 -4.63 -4.98 -6.11
C ARG A 152 -5.92 -5.29 -6.86
N ARG A 153 -6.44 -6.50 -6.73
CA ARG A 153 -7.69 -6.90 -7.37
C ARG A 153 -8.91 -6.16 -6.80
N LEU A 154 -8.96 -5.87 -5.50
CA LEU A 154 -9.99 -5.00 -4.89
C LEU A 154 -9.98 -3.61 -5.54
N ALA A 155 -8.79 -3.01 -5.70
CA ALA A 155 -8.66 -1.71 -6.35
C ALA A 155 -9.08 -1.78 -7.84
N GLU A 156 -8.69 -2.82 -8.58
CA GLU A 156 -9.07 -3.02 -9.98
C GLU A 156 -10.59 -3.08 -10.17
N VAL A 157 -11.29 -3.93 -9.41
CA VAL A 157 -12.74 -4.14 -9.58
C VAL A 157 -13.57 -2.94 -9.11
N ARG A 158 -13.02 -2.14 -8.19
CA ARG A 158 -13.57 -0.83 -7.82
C ARG A 158 -13.38 0.17 -8.96
N LYS A 159 -12.14 0.39 -9.42
CA LYS A 159 -11.80 1.41 -10.43
C LYS A 159 -12.47 1.15 -11.78
N ASN A 160 -12.66 -0.12 -12.16
CA ASN A 160 -13.36 -0.47 -13.41
C ASN A 160 -14.90 -0.57 -13.27
N GLY A 161 -15.45 -0.33 -12.07
CA GLY A 161 -16.89 -0.34 -11.82
C GLY A 161 -17.56 -1.71 -11.76
N SER A 162 -16.80 -2.82 -11.81
CA SER A 162 -17.38 -4.17 -11.71
C SER A 162 -18.03 -4.42 -10.34
N LEU A 163 -17.45 -3.85 -9.28
CA LEU A 163 -18.01 -3.78 -7.93
C LEU A 163 -18.10 -2.31 -7.52
N ASP A 164 -19.07 -1.60 -8.08
CA ASP A 164 -19.27 -0.15 -7.92
C ASP A 164 -19.64 0.29 -6.48
N PHE A 165 -19.93 -0.67 -5.61
CA PHE A 165 -20.22 -0.44 -4.21
C PHE A 165 -18.97 -0.33 -3.32
N LEU A 166 -17.79 -0.71 -3.83
CA LEU A 166 -16.54 -0.62 -3.10
C LEU A 166 -16.08 0.85 -2.97
N ARG A 167 -15.52 1.17 -1.82
CA ARG A 167 -14.81 2.43 -1.54
C ARG A 167 -13.29 2.16 -1.49
N PRO A 168 -12.44 3.20 -1.46
CA PRO A 168 -11.00 3.02 -1.65
C PRO A 168 -10.31 2.15 -0.59
N ASP A 169 -10.67 2.25 0.70
CA ASP A 169 -9.96 1.51 1.77
C ASP A 169 -10.29 0.00 1.75
N GLY A 170 -9.27 -0.80 1.99
CA GLY A 170 -9.36 -2.25 2.00
C GLY A 170 -8.09 -2.91 2.49
N LYS A 171 -8.23 -4.10 3.05
CA LYS A 171 -7.19 -4.90 3.69
C LYS A 171 -7.37 -6.36 3.31
N SER A 172 -6.28 -7.09 3.22
CA SER A 172 -6.27 -8.53 3.01
C SER A 172 -5.24 -9.21 3.90
N GLN A 173 -5.55 -10.41 4.37
CA GLN A 173 -4.60 -11.27 5.08
C GLN A 173 -4.75 -12.70 4.55
N VAL A 174 -3.63 -13.38 4.34
CA VAL A 174 -3.60 -14.76 3.84
C VAL A 174 -2.72 -15.59 4.75
N THR A 175 -3.30 -16.68 5.26
CA THR A 175 -2.60 -17.72 6.02
C THR A 175 -2.39 -18.93 5.13
N VAL A 176 -1.15 -19.37 5.02
CA VAL A 176 -0.73 -20.52 4.22
C VAL A 176 -0.16 -21.58 5.15
N GLU A 177 -0.60 -22.82 4.95
CA GLU A 177 -0.01 -24.00 5.57
C GLU A 177 1.25 -24.39 4.81
N TYR A 178 2.34 -24.61 5.51
CA TYR A 178 3.60 -25.10 4.98
C TYR A 178 3.88 -26.51 5.50
N GLU A 179 4.39 -27.37 4.62
CA GLU A 179 4.89 -28.70 4.96
C GLU A 179 6.34 -28.80 4.49
N ASN A 180 7.28 -29.01 5.42
CA ASN A 180 8.72 -29.08 5.16
C ASN A 180 9.24 -27.85 4.38
N GLY A 181 8.78 -26.66 4.75
CA GLY A 181 9.19 -25.40 4.12
C GLY A 181 8.55 -25.11 2.76
N VAL A 182 7.62 -25.94 2.27
CA VAL A 182 6.93 -25.74 0.99
C VAL A 182 5.46 -25.35 1.22
N PRO A 183 4.93 -24.33 0.54
CA PRO A 183 3.51 -23.99 0.59
C PRO A 183 2.63 -25.18 0.19
N LYS A 184 1.73 -25.60 1.09
CA LYS A 184 0.88 -26.78 0.90
C LYS A 184 -0.53 -26.43 0.45
N ARG A 185 -1.19 -25.54 1.19
CA ARG A 185 -2.58 -25.10 0.95
C ARG A 185 -2.84 -23.75 1.60
N ILE A 186 -3.90 -23.07 1.17
CA ILE A 186 -4.35 -21.81 1.76
C ILE A 186 -5.31 -22.13 2.90
N ASP A 187 -4.91 -21.81 4.13
CA ASP A 187 -5.70 -22.11 5.31
C ASP A 187 -6.83 -21.11 5.53
N ALA A 188 -6.51 -19.81 5.46
CA ALA A 188 -7.48 -18.76 5.69
C ALA A 188 -7.20 -17.52 4.83
N VAL A 189 -8.26 -16.86 4.40
CA VAL A 189 -8.22 -15.54 3.75
C VAL A 189 -9.16 -14.60 4.47
N VAL A 190 -8.63 -13.46 4.90
CA VAL A 190 -9.39 -12.36 5.47
C VAL A 190 -9.40 -11.21 4.47
N VAL A 191 -10.57 -10.62 4.23
CA VAL A 191 -10.71 -9.38 3.47
C VAL A 191 -11.61 -8.43 4.23
N ALA A 192 -11.13 -7.21 4.48
CA ALA A 192 -11.96 -6.10 4.89
C ALA A 192 -11.98 -5.08 3.76
N ALA A 193 -13.14 -4.74 3.24
CA ALA A 193 -13.28 -3.77 2.15
C ALA A 193 -14.30 -2.71 2.54
N GLN A 194 -13.91 -1.44 2.44
CA GLN A 194 -14.82 -0.32 2.65
C GLN A 194 -15.88 -0.32 1.54
N HIS A 195 -17.13 -0.04 1.89
CA HIS A 195 -18.26 -0.16 0.97
C HIS A 195 -19.35 0.88 1.24
N LYS A 196 -20.25 1.04 0.27
CA LYS A 196 -21.47 1.86 0.44
C LYS A 196 -22.38 1.26 1.54
N PRO A 197 -23.14 2.09 2.28
CA PRO A 197 -23.95 1.65 3.42
C PRO A 197 -25.15 0.77 3.06
N ASP A 198 -25.58 0.78 1.81
CA ASP A 198 -26.79 0.14 1.28
C ASP A 198 -26.54 -1.27 0.72
N VAL A 199 -25.32 -1.80 0.85
CA VAL A 199 -24.96 -3.13 0.37
C VAL A 199 -25.29 -4.19 1.41
N GLU A 200 -26.12 -5.16 1.01
CA GLU A 200 -26.39 -6.34 1.81
C GLU A 200 -25.13 -7.20 2.01
N TYR A 201 -24.91 -7.66 3.24
CA TYR A 201 -23.69 -8.36 3.62
C TYR A 201 -23.44 -9.63 2.79
N GLU A 202 -24.47 -10.44 2.56
CA GLU A 202 -24.34 -11.69 1.78
C GLU A 202 -23.92 -11.41 0.33
N PHE A 203 -24.48 -10.36 -0.27
CA PHE A 203 -24.08 -9.94 -1.62
C PHE A 203 -22.64 -9.45 -1.66
N LEU A 204 -22.23 -8.61 -0.69
CA LEU A 204 -20.85 -8.13 -0.55
C LEU A 204 -19.87 -9.31 -0.42
N ARG A 205 -20.18 -10.25 0.47
CA ARG A 205 -19.36 -11.43 0.76
C ARG A 205 -19.18 -12.27 -0.50
N ASP A 206 -20.27 -12.63 -1.18
CA ASP A 206 -20.23 -13.46 -2.38
C ASP A 206 -19.52 -12.76 -3.54
N ALA A 207 -19.75 -11.46 -3.71
CA ALA A 207 -19.10 -10.65 -4.73
C ALA A 207 -17.58 -10.60 -4.53
N ILE A 208 -17.09 -10.37 -3.31
CA ILE A 208 -15.66 -10.37 -3.00
C ILE A 208 -15.06 -11.77 -3.22
N ILE A 209 -15.70 -12.83 -2.73
CA ILE A 209 -15.20 -14.20 -2.95
C ILE A 209 -15.09 -14.53 -4.43
N LYS A 210 -16.13 -14.22 -5.23
CA LYS A 210 -16.20 -14.59 -6.65
C LYS A 210 -15.32 -13.73 -7.54
N SER A 211 -15.33 -12.42 -7.35
CA SER A 211 -14.72 -11.46 -8.28
C SER A 211 -13.30 -11.06 -7.88
N VAL A 212 -12.91 -11.29 -6.62
CA VAL A 212 -11.60 -10.96 -6.07
C VAL A 212 -10.85 -12.24 -5.70
N ILE A 213 -11.29 -12.94 -4.65
CA ILE A 213 -10.50 -14.02 -4.04
C ILE A 213 -10.27 -15.18 -5.02
N ARG A 214 -11.34 -15.73 -5.60
CA ARG A 214 -11.25 -16.85 -6.56
C ARG A 214 -10.54 -16.49 -7.87
N LYS A 215 -10.32 -15.20 -8.15
CA LYS A 215 -9.53 -14.76 -9.31
C LYS A 215 -8.03 -14.73 -9.03
N ILE A 216 -7.64 -14.76 -7.77
CA ILE A 216 -6.25 -14.65 -7.33
C ILE A 216 -5.70 -15.96 -6.79
N LEU A 217 -6.49 -16.71 -6.01
CA LEU A 217 -6.01 -17.94 -5.39
C LEU A 217 -5.78 -19.05 -6.43
N PRO A 218 -4.64 -19.76 -6.39
CA PRO A 218 -4.44 -20.98 -7.17
C PRO A 218 -5.49 -22.03 -6.78
N ALA A 219 -6.19 -22.60 -7.76
CA ALA A 219 -7.31 -23.50 -7.51
C ALA A 219 -6.87 -24.79 -6.80
N GLU A 220 -5.65 -25.25 -7.07
CA GLU A 220 -5.01 -26.41 -6.49
C GLU A 220 -4.63 -26.25 -5.00
N MET A 221 -4.58 -25.02 -4.50
CA MET A 221 -4.26 -24.72 -3.10
C MET A 221 -5.50 -24.41 -2.25
N VAL A 222 -6.69 -24.44 -2.86
CA VAL A 222 -7.98 -24.17 -2.20
C VAL A 222 -8.77 -25.46 -2.08
N ASP A 223 -9.27 -25.73 -0.88
CA ASP A 223 -10.04 -26.92 -0.55
C ASP A 223 -11.29 -26.57 0.29
N MET A 224 -12.00 -27.60 0.77
CA MET A 224 -13.21 -27.44 1.59
C MET A 224 -12.93 -26.88 2.99
N GLU A 225 -11.68 -26.92 3.46
CA GLU A 225 -11.26 -26.45 4.78
C GLU A 225 -10.73 -25.01 4.73
N THR A 226 -10.58 -24.44 3.53
CA THR A 226 -10.15 -23.06 3.32
C THR A 226 -11.20 -22.08 3.86
N ARG A 227 -10.81 -21.26 4.83
CA ARG A 227 -11.73 -20.35 5.53
C ARG A 227 -11.70 -18.95 4.92
N TYR A 228 -12.88 -18.36 4.71
CA TYR A 228 -13.03 -17.01 4.17
C TYR A 228 -13.72 -16.10 5.18
N TYR A 229 -13.02 -15.05 5.62
CA TYR A 229 -13.51 -14.05 6.55
C TYR A 229 -13.66 -12.70 5.83
N ILE A 230 -14.87 -12.39 5.38
CA ILE A 230 -15.14 -11.16 4.61
C ILE A 230 -15.88 -10.17 5.49
N ASN A 231 -15.32 -8.98 5.69
CA ASN A 231 -15.87 -7.92 6.54
C ASN A 231 -16.39 -8.49 7.87
N ALA A 232 -15.58 -9.29 8.59
CA ALA A 232 -16.03 -10.02 9.79
C ALA A 232 -16.51 -9.12 10.94
N THR A 233 -16.23 -7.81 10.88
CA THR A 233 -16.79 -6.77 11.77
C THR A 233 -18.25 -6.40 11.42
N GLY A 234 -18.81 -6.96 10.35
CA GLY A 234 -20.18 -6.76 9.86
C GLY A 234 -20.35 -5.55 8.95
N ARG A 235 -19.65 -4.45 9.21
CA ARG A 235 -19.82 -3.20 8.44
C ARG A 235 -18.54 -2.38 8.38
N PHE A 236 -18.18 -1.92 7.18
CA PHE A 236 -17.05 -1.01 6.97
C PHE A 236 -17.46 0.10 5.98
N VAL A 237 -18.12 1.14 6.50
CA VAL A 237 -18.70 2.20 5.67
C VAL A 237 -17.88 3.47 5.75
N VAL A 238 -17.65 4.00 6.97
CA VAL A 238 -17.02 5.30 7.33
C VAL A 238 -17.21 6.40 6.29
#